data_AF-H3GZV9-F1
#
_entry.id   AF-H3GZV9-F1
#
_cell.length_a   1.000
_cell.length_b   1.000
_cell.length_c   1.000
_cell.angle_alpha   90.00
_cell.angle_beta   90.00
_cell.angle_gamma   90.00
#
_symmetry.space_group_name_H-M   'P 1'
#
loop_
_entity.id
_entity.type
_entity.pdbx_description
1 polymer ?
#
loop_
_entity_poly.entity_id
_entity_poly.type
_entity_poly.pdbx_seq_one_letter_code
_entity_poly.pdbx_strand_id
1 'polypeptide(L)'
;MSNPPTTGGAGLFSPRTTNGSSNRYHLTSSGARTPRVFPSDAQSIPLSPSRLESPMFRERVNALMQQGDTYAKRLDGERRRSHDLDLALRTLRVEHFQTRKALSDATNAQLCAATTELKPLRTLENRLDKVLTRYNEVCNTNKALREQIQSLRREKVQQAAVLDKLERETAQAQGEASQVAQASQAAGDARDRANRQSETLRSQLAEDGSNFESGWIEKTGQLAEDRAIIRDIPRLRTPKSPSRPHFINSTTPGSTSSPLPSNSSGRSLPGGFKLLSTPDIKLRDETHRNEKLLHEKANDLQKQSERLRTAQDGLAKIKRKTGERDSHALSAALVAAEEKNFSLFNMINELSTEMEALEVENNALEAQVNEQTRDGSMGSVEDARRRALKQQLEDQIEKSRQKVARLEARHGEAAEAAEVMKAGTMGLFHKLQGPNDEAFASQLSTHGVTEVTIALLLGLIEQRVGELVDIHNIATNAPAAAALGAQHPTMKVDGGGHDGSHARHSRNGDRPRGGAAANTTGALLRPTPPAAEDFNDSDNDEPQQDDVLRPCKISDIQEKTAAAVGRRKEKQIRAKR
;
A
#
# COMPACT_ATOMS: atom_id res chain seq x y z
N MET A 1 29.89 -9.46 -42.63
CA MET A 1 31.13 -10.24 -42.61
C MET A 1 31.27 -10.78 -41.19
N SER A 2 31.31 -12.05 -40.84
CA SER A 2 31.28 -13.35 -41.52
C SER A 2 31.04 -14.37 -40.39
N ASN A 3 30.26 -15.43 -40.62
CA ASN A 3 30.09 -16.59 -39.72
C ASN A 3 31.43 -17.34 -39.46
N PRO A 4 31.45 -18.48 -38.74
CA PRO A 4 31.39 -18.72 -37.30
C PRO A 4 32.65 -19.53 -36.84
N PRO A 5 32.66 -20.16 -35.65
CA PRO A 5 32.91 -21.61 -35.69
C PRO A 5 32.10 -22.45 -34.70
N THR A 6 32.01 -23.72 -35.09
CA THR A 6 31.32 -24.87 -34.50
C THR A 6 32.21 -25.60 -33.46
N THR A 7 31.55 -26.43 -32.64
CA THR A 7 31.98 -27.70 -32.00
C THR A 7 32.32 -27.77 -30.50
N GLY A 8 31.60 -28.70 -29.83
CA GLY A 8 31.87 -29.31 -28.52
C GLY A 8 30.87 -28.88 -27.44
N GLY A 9 30.07 -29.71 -26.77
CA GLY A 9 29.90 -31.16 -26.69
C GLY A 9 29.10 -31.49 -25.41
N ALA A 10 28.42 -32.65 -25.42
CA ALA A 10 27.91 -33.44 -24.28
C ALA A 10 26.57 -33.11 -23.58
N GLY A 11 25.74 -34.15 -23.43
CA GLY A 11 24.67 -34.29 -22.43
C GLY A 11 23.28 -34.64 -23.00
N LEU A 12 23.01 -35.89 -23.39
CA LEU A 12 22.35 -36.94 -22.57
C LEU A 12 20.80 -36.95 -22.65
N PHE A 13 20.29 -38.15 -22.98
CA PHE A 13 18.90 -38.67 -22.91
C PHE A 13 17.98 -38.55 -24.14
N SER A 14 18.08 -39.56 -25.02
CA SER A 14 16.99 -40.02 -25.89
C SER A 14 16.31 -41.27 -25.31
N PRO A 15 14.99 -41.48 -25.53
CA PRO A 15 14.25 -42.60 -24.98
C PRO A 15 14.46 -43.87 -25.80
N ARG A 16 14.69 -44.96 -25.07
CA ARG A 16 14.96 -46.32 -25.52
C ARG A 16 13.70 -46.95 -26.10
N THR A 17 13.62 -47.07 -27.42
CA THR A 17 12.66 -47.94 -28.09
C THR A 17 13.12 -49.39 -27.95
N THR A 18 12.28 -50.24 -27.38
CA THR A 18 12.58 -51.64 -27.15
C THR A 18 12.50 -52.42 -28.46
N ASN A 19 13.68 -52.88 -28.86
CA ASN A 19 14.00 -53.76 -29.97
C ASN A 19 13.06 -54.98 -30.00
N GLY A 20 12.16 -55.03 -30.98
CA GLY A 20 11.44 -56.24 -31.37
C GLY A 20 12.42 -57.20 -32.05
N SER A 21 12.93 -58.16 -31.29
CA SER A 21 13.76 -59.25 -31.79
C SER A 21 12.92 -60.14 -32.73
N SER A 22 12.89 -59.76 -34.01
CA SER A 22 12.57 -60.70 -35.09
C SER A 22 13.71 -61.70 -35.18
N ASN A 23 13.61 -62.77 -34.39
CA ASN A 23 14.41 -63.98 -34.55
C ASN A 23 14.09 -64.58 -35.91
N ARG A 24 14.79 -64.09 -36.94
CA ARG A 24 14.89 -64.68 -38.26
C ARG A 24 15.71 -65.95 -38.12
N TYR A 25 15.05 -67.04 -37.70
CA TYR A 25 15.59 -68.37 -37.91
C TYR A 25 15.65 -68.57 -39.43
N HIS A 26 16.86 -68.38 -39.97
CA HIS A 26 17.25 -68.98 -41.24
C HIS A 26 17.16 -70.50 -41.06
N LEU A 27 15.98 -71.05 -41.32
CA LEU A 27 15.87 -72.43 -41.74
C LEU A 27 16.56 -72.48 -43.11
N THR A 28 17.79 -72.98 -43.10
CA THR A 28 18.43 -73.47 -44.31
C THR A 28 17.41 -74.36 -45.00
N SER A 29 17.06 -74.01 -46.23
CA SER A 29 16.33 -74.86 -47.16
C SER A 29 17.21 -76.07 -47.45
N SER A 30 17.25 -77.00 -46.49
CA SER A 30 17.74 -78.35 -46.65
C SER A 30 16.87 -78.95 -47.74
N GLY A 31 17.47 -79.15 -48.91
CA GLY A 31 16.79 -79.66 -50.09
C GLY A 31 16.03 -80.93 -49.72
N ALA A 32 14.71 -80.84 -49.77
CA ALA A 32 13.86 -82.00 -49.86
C ALA A 32 14.13 -82.65 -51.22
N ARG A 33 15.22 -83.42 -51.30
CA ARG A 33 15.34 -84.53 -52.24
C ARG A 33 14.15 -85.43 -51.92
N THR A 34 13.08 -85.25 -52.67
CA THR A 34 12.15 -86.35 -52.90
C THR A 34 13.01 -87.57 -53.27
N PRO A 35 12.90 -88.71 -52.58
CA PRO A 35 13.54 -89.90 -53.08
C PRO A 35 12.82 -90.21 -54.40
N ARG A 36 13.49 -89.95 -55.53
CA ARG A 36 13.09 -90.50 -56.82
C ARG A 36 13.11 -92.02 -56.66
N VAL A 37 11.97 -92.62 -56.36
CA VAL A 37 11.79 -94.08 -56.30
C VAL A 37 11.62 -94.68 -57.71
N PHE A 38 11.63 -93.87 -58.76
CA PHE A 38 11.63 -94.38 -60.14
C PHE A 38 12.73 -93.72 -60.97
N PRO A 39 13.62 -94.50 -61.61
CA PRO A 39 14.57 -93.97 -62.58
C PRO A 39 13.80 -93.51 -63.83
N SER A 40 14.31 -92.46 -64.49
CA SER A 40 13.66 -91.81 -65.64
C SER A 40 13.83 -92.53 -66.98
N ASP A 41 14.23 -93.80 -66.99
CA ASP A 41 14.32 -94.61 -68.22
C ASP A 41 13.77 -96.02 -67.96
N ALA A 42 12.49 -96.23 -68.28
CA ALA A 42 11.83 -97.53 -68.25
C ALA A 42 11.56 -98.07 -69.67
N GLN A 43 12.40 -97.71 -70.63
CA GLN A 43 12.41 -98.30 -71.97
C GLN A 43 13.75 -99.01 -72.20
N SER A 44 13.97 -100.14 -71.52
CA SER A 44 14.85 -101.26 -71.90
C SER A 44 15.32 -102.07 -70.68
N ILE A 45 14.46 -102.93 -70.14
CA ILE A 45 14.93 -104.10 -69.39
C ILE A 45 14.16 -105.31 -69.92
N PRO A 46 14.78 -106.18 -70.74
CA PRO A 46 14.19 -107.46 -71.10
C PRO A 46 14.29 -108.38 -69.88
N LEU A 47 13.24 -108.41 -69.06
CA LEU A 47 13.14 -109.34 -67.94
C LEU A 47 12.75 -110.71 -68.51
N SER A 48 13.73 -111.61 -68.59
CA SER A 48 13.48 -113.04 -68.80
C SER A 48 12.80 -113.63 -67.54
N PRO A 49 11.79 -114.51 -67.66
CA PRO A 49 11.02 -115.04 -66.53
C PRO A 49 11.87 -115.73 -65.45
N SER A 50 13.06 -116.23 -65.82
CA SER A 50 13.92 -117.07 -64.97
C SER A 50 14.75 -116.32 -63.91
N ARG A 51 14.84 -114.98 -63.92
CA ARG A 51 15.53 -114.22 -62.85
C ARG A 51 14.60 -113.75 -61.72
N LEU A 52 13.29 -113.70 -61.96
CA LEU A 52 12.28 -113.33 -60.95
C LEU A 52 12.01 -114.47 -59.95
N GLU A 53 12.31 -115.71 -60.33
CA GLU A 53 12.16 -116.91 -59.48
C GLU A 53 13.41 -117.24 -58.63
N SER A 54 14.47 -116.42 -58.69
CA SER A 54 15.66 -116.62 -57.86
C SER A 54 15.34 -116.41 -56.37
N PRO A 55 15.56 -117.41 -55.50
CA PRO A 55 15.23 -117.31 -54.07
C PRO A 55 15.91 -116.12 -53.38
N MET A 56 17.14 -115.78 -53.78
CA MET A 56 17.88 -114.61 -53.27
C MET A 56 17.23 -113.28 -53.66
N PHE A 57 16.68 -113.17 -54.87
CA PHE A 57 15.98 -111.97 -55.32
C PHE A 57 14.66 -111.79 -54.55
N ARG A 58 13.91 -112.87 -54.35
CA ARG A 58 12.66 -112.86 -53.58
C ARG A 58 12.89 -112.49 -52.11
N GLU A 59 13.94 -112.99 -51.49
CA GLU A 59 14.33 -112.61 -50.12
C GLU A 59 14.73 -111.13 -50.02
N ARG A 60 15.48 -110.61 -51.00
CA ARG A 60 15.85 -109.20 -51.04
C ARG A 60 14.65 -108.27 -51.23
N VAL A 61 13.69 -108.64 -52.07
CA VAL A 61 12.43 -107.92 -52.25
C VAL A 61 11.61 -107.94 -50.95
N ASN A 62 11.51 -109.10 -50.30
CA ASN A 62 10.81 -109.22 -49.01
C ASN A 62 11.47 -108.36 -47.90
N ALA A 63 12.80 -108.33 -47.82
CA ALA A 63 13.52 -107.49 -46.86
C ALA A 63 13.29 -105.99 -47.10
N LEU A 64 13.27 -105.57 -48.37
CA LEU A 64 12.96 -104.18 -48.74
C LEU A 64 11.49 -103.82 -48.46
N MET A 65 10.55 -104.74 -48.70
CA MET A 65 9.14 -104.54 -48.33
C MET A 65 8.98 -104.40 -46.82
N GLN A 66 9.57 -105.30 -46.02
CA GLN A 66 9.57 -105.19 -44.56
C GLN A 66 10.22 -103.89 -44.08
N GLN A 67 11.32 -103.48 -44.70
CA GLN A 67 11.97 -102.20 -44.40
C GLN A 67 11.04 -101.02 -44.73
N GLY A 68 10.35 -101.06 -45.87
CA GLY A 68 9.30 -100.10 -46.24
C GLY A 68 8.18 -100.03 -45.19
N ASP A 69 7.67 -101.17 -44.76
CA ASP A 69 6.62 -101.26 -43.73
C ASP A 69 7.09 -100.71 -42.38
N THR A 70 8.35 -100.95 -41.99
CA THR A 70 8.91 -100.40 -40.75
C THR A 70 9.06 -98.88 -40.81
N TYR A 71 9.50 -98.32 -41.95
CA TYR A 71 9.58 -96.87 -42.12
C TYR A 71 8.20 -96.23 -42.18
N ALA A 72 7.21 -96.87 -42.82
CA ALA A 72 5.83 -96.40 -42.84
C ALA A 72 5.27 -96.30 -41.41
N LYS A 73 5.42 -97.35 -40.59
CA LYS A 73 5.00 -97.34 -39.17
C LYS A 73 5.69 -96.24 -38.36
N ARG A 74 7.00 -96.01 -38.58
CA ARG A 74 7.75 -94.93 -37.90
C ARG A 74 7.27 -93.55 -38.36
N LEU A 75 7.02 -93.36 -39.64
CA LEU A 75 6.51 -92.11 -40.21
C LEU A 75 5.12 -91.80 -39.65
N ASP A 76 4.24 -92.79 -39.55
CA ASP A 76 2.91 -92.62 -38.95
C ASP A 76 3.00 -92.27 -37.46
N GLY A 77 3.93 -92.89 -36.73
CA GLY A 77 4.21 -92.52 -35.34
C GLY A 77 4.68 -91.08 -35.19
N GLU A 78 5.60 -90.63 -36.05
CA GLU A 78 6.11 -89.25 -36.02
C GLU A 78 5.06 -88.23 -36.46
N ARG A 79 4.20 -88.58 -37.43
CA ARG A 79 3.05 -87.73 -37.83
C ARG A 79 2.07 -87.53 -36.68
N ARG A 80 1.75 -88.58 -35.92
CA ARG A 80 0.89 -88.48 -34.72
C ARG A 80 1.54 -87.60 -33.66
N ARG A 81 2.82 -87.84 -33.36
CA ARG A 81 3.57 -87.02 -32.39
C ARG A 81 3.63 -85.54 -32.80
N SER A 82 3.85 -85.24 -34.09
CA SER A 82 3.83 -83.86 -34.60
C SER A 82 2.46 -83.23 -34.43
N HIS A 83 1.38 -83.97 -34.70
CA HIS A 83 0.02 -83.48 -34.51
C HIS A 83 -0.28 -83.18 -33.03
N ASP A 84 0.13 -84.07 -32.13
CA ASP A 84 -0.05 -83.89 -30.67
C ASP A 84 0.73 -82.66 -30.18
N LEU A 85 1.96 -82.46 -30.67
CA LEU A 85 2.77 -81.28 -30.35
C LEU A 85 2.16 -79.99 -30.91
N ASP A 86 1.59 -80.02 -32.12
CA ASP A 86 0.89 -78.87 -32.69
C ASP A 86 -0.35 -78.48 -31.87
N LEU A 87 -1.09 -79.47 -31.38
CA LEU A 87 -2.23 -79.24 -30.48
C LEU A 87 -1.77 -78.66 -29.14
N ALA A 88 -0.70 -79.19 -28.55
CA ALA A 88 -0.10 -78.66 -27.32
C ALA A 88 0.41 -77.21 -27.49
N LEU A 89 1.02 -76.89 -28.64
CA LEU A 89 1.46 -75.52 -28.94
C LEU A 89 0.28 -74.56 -29.10
N ARG A 90 -0.82 -75.00 -29.72
CA ARG A 90 -2.03 -74.17 -29.85
C ARG A 90 -2.66 -73.87 -28.49
N THR A 91 -2.79 -74.87 -27.63
CA THR A 91 -3.34 -74.70 -26.28
C THR A 91 -2.46 -73.75 -25.45
N LEU A 92 -1.15 -73.96 -25.41
CA LEU A 92 -0.21 -73.07 -24.72
C LEU A 92 -0.26 -71.63 -25.23
N ARG A 93 -0.42 -71.41 -26.55
CA ARG A 93 -0.56 -70.05 -27.11
C ARG A 93 -1.85 -69.38 -26.65
N VAL A 94 -2.94 -70.12 -26.58
CA VAL A 94 -4.23 -69.60 -26.07
C VAL A 94 -4.11 -69.25 -24.60
N GLU A 95 -3.54 -70.12 -23.77
CA GLU A 95 -3.31 -69.86 -22.34
C GLU A 95 -2.38 -68.66 -22.11
N HIS A 96 -1.28 -68.56 -22.87
CA HIS A 96 -0.37 -67.42 -22.82
C HIS A 96 -1.08 -66.11 -23.23
N PHE A 97 -1.94 -66.15 -24.24
CA PHE A 97 -2.72 -64.97 -24.62
C PHE A 97 -3.73 -64.57 -23.52
N GLN A 98 -4.43 -65.55 -22.93
CA GLN A 98 -5.40 -65.30 -21.86
C GLN A 98 -4.73 -64.73 -20.60
N THR A 99 -3.62 -65.31 -20.16
CA THR A 99 -2.84 -64.79 -19.02
C THR A 99 -2.32 -63.39 -19.26
N ARG A 100 -1.81 -63.09 -20.47
CA ARG A 100 -1.35 -61.75 -20.83
C ARG A 100 -2.48 -60.73 -20.88
N LYS A 101 -3.66 -61.12 -21.37
CA LYS A 101 -4.86 -60.29 -21.36
C LYS A 101 -5.31 -59.99 -19.92
N ALA A 102 -5.42 -61.01 -19.07
CA ALA A 102 -5.80 -60.85 -17.67
C ALA A 102 -4.85 -59.92 -16.90
N LEU A 103 -3.54 -60.03 -17.14
CA LEU A 103 -2.53 -59.15 -16.53
C LEU A 103 -2.68 -57.69 -17.01
N SER A 104 -2.94 -57.48 -18.31
CA SER A 104 -3.21 -56.16 -18.88
C SER A 104 -4.48 -55.53 -18.31
N ASP A 105 -5.55 -56.30 -18.18
CA ASP A 105 -6.83 -55.81 -17.64
C ASP A 105 -6.69 -55.49 -16.14
N ALA A 106 -5.98 -56.32 -15.37
CA ALA A 106 -5.72 -56.09 -13.95
C ALA A 106 -4.86 -54.84 -13.68
N THR A 107 -3.80 -54.63 -14.47
CA THR A 107 -2.94 -53.45 -14.35
C THR A 107 -3.69 -52.16 -14.71
N ASN A 108 -4.52 -52.19 -15.75
CA ASN A 108 -5.34 -51.03 -16.13
C ASN A 108 -6.41 -50.73 -15.07
N ALA A 109 -7.03 -51.76 -14.48
CA ALA A 109 -7.99 -51.61 -13.39
C ALA A 109 -7.35 -51.01 -12.13
N GLN A 110 -6.13 -51.41 -11.77
CA GLN A 110 -5.40 -50.85 -10.63
C GLN A 110 -5.02 -49.37 -10.82
N LEU A 111 -4.58 -48.99 -12.03
CA LEU A 111 -4.30 -47.59 -12.38
C LEU A 111 -5.56 -46.72 -12.32
N CYS A 112 -6.68 -47.24 -12.83
CA CYS A 112 -7.97 -46.56 -12.74
C CYS A 112 -8.43 -46.43 -11.28
N ALA A 113 -8.37 -47.50 -10.48
CA ALA A 113 -8.75 -47.47 -9.06
C ALA A 113 -7.93 -46.44 -8.25
N ALA A 114 -6.60 -46.49 -8.38
CA ALA A 114 -5.70 -45.56 -7.70
C ALA A 114 -5.96 -44.09 -8.08
N THR A 115 -6.30 -43.82 -9.34
CA THR A 115 -6.62 -42.44 -9.78
C THR A 115 -8.04 -42.01 -9.41
N THR A 116 -9.00 -42.92 -9.32
CA THR A 116 -10.36 -42.60 -8.89
C THR A 116 -10.45 -42.25 -7.41
N GLU A 117 -9.65 -42.88 -6.55
CA GLU A 117 -9.63 -42.59 -5.11
C GLU A 117 -8.97 -41.23 -4.78
N LEU A 118 -8.06 -40.75 -5.63
CA LEU A 118 -7.36 -39.47 -5.43
C LEU A 118 -8.20 -38.25 -5.84
N LYS A 119 -9.17 -38.41 -6.76
CA LYS A 119 -10.06 -37.33 -7.19
C LYS A 119 -10.89 -36.72 -6.04
N PRO A 120 -11.61 -37.51 -5.20
CA PRO A 120 -12.37 -36.94 -4.09
C PRO A 120 -11.47 -36.25 -3.06
N LEU A 121 -10.29 -36.81 -2.76
CA LEU A 121 -9.30 -36.16 -1.90
C LEU A 121 -8.92 -34.78 -2.42
N ARG A 122 -8.56 -34.67 -3.71
CA ARG A 122 -8.23 -33.39 -4.33
C ARG A 122 -9.41 -32.40 -4.33
N THR A 123 -10.64 -32.87 -4.49
CA THR A 123 -11.82 -31.98 -4.39
C THR A 123 -12.07 -31.48 -2.97
N LEU A 124 -11.85 -32.32 -1.97
CA LEU A 124 -11.98 -31.95 -0.56
C LEU A 124 -10.87 -30.97 -0.14
N GLU A 125 -9.63 -31.19 -0.57
CA GLU A 125 -8.51 -30.26 -0.39
C GLU A 125 -8.82 -28.89 -1.01
N ASN A 126 -9.26 -28.87 -2.28
CA ASN A 126 -9.67 -27.62 -2.94
C ASN A 126 -10.82 -26.92 -2.23
N ARG A 127 -11.76 -27.68 -1.64
CA ARG A 127 -12.88 -27.11 -0.88
C ARG A 127 -12.39 -26.54 0.45
N LEU A 128 -11.48 -27.23 1.13
CA LEU A 128 -10.84 -26.76 2.36
C LEU A 128 -10.07 -25.46 2.10
N ASP A 129 -9.26 -25.39 1.04
CA ASP A 129 -8.51 -24.19 0.66
C ASP A 129 -9.41 -22.98 0.41
N LYS A 130 -10.56 -23.20 -0.24
CA LYS A 130 -11.57 -22.15 -0.44
C LYS A 130 -12.17 -21.69 0.87
N VAL A 131 -12.46 -22.61 1.79
CA VAL A 131 -13.00 -22.26 3.13
C VAL A 131 -11.96 -21.52 3.96
N LEU A 132 -10.70 -21.95 3.94
CA LEU A 132 -9.61 -21.28 4.65
C LEU A 132 -9.35 -19.87 4.11
N THR A 133 -9.35 -19.69 2.78
CA THR A 133 -9.24 -18.37 2.16
C THR A 133 -10.37 -17.45 2.61
N ARG A 134 -11.63 -17.93 2.55
CA ARG A 134 -12.79 -17.16 3.04
C ARG A 134 -12.73 -16.85 4.52
N TYR A 135 -12.27 -17.80 5.35
CA TYR A 135 -12.09 -17.57 6.78
C TYR A 135 -11.07 -16.45 7.05
N ASN A 136 -9.94 -16.47 6.34
CA ASN A 136 -8.91 -15.43 6.46
C ASN A 136 -9.42 -14.06 5.98
N GLU A 137 -10.19 -14.01 4.89
CA GLU A 137 -10.86 -12.79 4.42
C GLU A 137 -11.83 -12.25 5.49
N VAL A 138 -12.64 -13.11 6.10
CA VAL A 138 -13.56 -12.73 7.18
C VAL A 138 -12.78 -12.26 8.42
N CYS A 139 -11.68 -12.91 8.77
CA CYS A 139 -10.84 -12.47 9.89
C CYS A 139 -10.22 -11.09 9.63
N ASN A 140 -9.72 -10.84 8.42
CA ASN A 140 -9.15 -9.56 8.04
C ASN A 140 -10.20 -8.44 8.04
N THR A 141 -11.39 -8.70 7.48
CA THR A 141 -12.50 -7.74 7.54
C THR A 141 -12.96 -7.50 8.98
N ASN A 142 -13.02 -8.53 9.82
CA ASN A 142 -13.35 -8.36 11.24
C ASN A 142 -12.30 -7.53 11.98
N LYS A 143 -11.00 -7.73 11.70
CA LYS A 143 -9.91 -6.91 12.24
C LYS A 143 -10.04 -5.45 11.81
N ALA A 144 -10.27 -5.19 10.52
CA ALA A 144 -10.48 -3.84 10.01
C ALA A 144 -11.71 -3.15 10.64
N LEU A 145 -12.81 -3.88 10.82
CA LEU A 145 -14.00 -3.36 11.52
C LEU A 145 -13.72 -3.06 13.00
N ARG A 146 -12.91 -3.88 13.69
CA ARG A 146 -12.50 -3.61 15.07
C ARG A 146 -11.65 -2.35 15.17
N GLU A 147 -10.69 -2.18 14.28
CA GLU A 147 -9.86 -0.97 14.19
C GLU A 147 -10.72 0.28 13.90
N GLN A 148 -11.69 0.17 12.98
CA GLN A 148 -12.64 1.25 12.70
C GLN A 148 -13.51 1.58 13.92
N ILE A 149 -14.01 0.58 14.64
CA ILE A 149 -14.77 0.78 15.88
C ILE A 149 -13.91 1.49 16.93
N GLN A 150 -12.64 1.11 17.10
CA GLN A 150 -11.74 1.76 18.04
C GLN A 150 -11.46 3.21 17.63
N SER A 151 -11.23 3.47 16.34
CA SER A 151 -11.04 4.83 15.81
C SER A 151 -12.26 5.71 16.11
N LEU A 152 -13.47 5.24 15.78
CA LEU A 152 -14.72 5.96 16.05
C LEU A 152 -14.97 6.16 17.56
N ARG A 153 -14.55 5.22 18.40
CA ARG A 153 -14.63 5.38 19.86
C ARG A 153 -13.71 6.49 20.36
N ARG A 154 -12.46 6.53 19.88
CA ARG A 154 -11.50 7.61 20.22
C ARG A 154 -12.02 8.96 19.76
N GLU A 155 -12.53 9.04 18.53
CA GLU A 155 -13.14 10.27 17.99
C GLU A 155 -14.33 10.72 18.85
N LYS A 156 -15.21 9.81 19.25
CA LYS A 156 -16.34 10.13 20.12
C LYS A 156 -15.89 10.67 21.48
N VAL A 157 -14.83 10.11 22.07
CA VAL A 157 -14.27 10.60 23.35
C VAL A 157 -13.69 12.00 23.17
N GLN A 158 -12.96 12.25 22.08
CA GLN A 158 -12.45 13.58 21.76
C GLN A 158 -13.58 14.60 21.56
N GLN A 159 -14.63 14.22 20.84
CA GLN A 159 -15.82 15.06 20.64
C GLN A 159 -16.51 15.38 21.97
N ALA A 160 -16.66 14.42 22.87
CA ALA A 160 -17.23 14.66 24.20
C ALA A 160 -16.38 15.64 25.02
N ALA A 161 -15.05 15.49 25.01
CA ALA A 161 -14.14 16.40 25.70
C ALA A 161 -14.22 17.84 25.14
N VAL A 162 -14.38 18.00 23.83
CA VAL A 162 -14.59 19.31 23.19
C VAL A 162 -15.95 19.90 23.58
N LEU A 163 -17.02 19.10 23.60
CA LEU A 163 -18.34 19.54 24.04
C LEU A 163 -18.30 20.02 25.50
N ASP A 164 -17.72 19.25 26.42
CA ASP A 164 -17.58 19.66 27.81
C ASP A 164 -16.78 20.97 27.96
N LYS A 165 -15.77 21.18 27.11
CA LYS A 165 -15.01 22.43 27.08
C LYS A 165 -15.88 23.61 26.61
N LEU A 166 -16.62 23.44 25.52
CA LEU A 166 -17.53 24.46 25.01
C LEU A 166 -18.65 24.78 26.00
N GLU A 167 -19.16 23.78 26.72
CA GLU A 167 -20.16 23.98 27.80
C GLU A 167 -19.58 24.81 28.96
N ARG A 168 -18.32 24.56 29.35
CA ARG A 168 -17.63 25.41 30.37
C ARG A 168 -17.43 26.84 29.89
N GLU A 169 -16.97 27.03 28.65
CA GLU A 169 -16.74 28.36 28.07
C GLU A 169 -18.05 29.15 27.92
N THR A 170 -19.13 28.49 27.51
CA THR A 170 -20.45 29.13 27.41
C THR A 170 -21.01 29.50 28.78
N ALA A 171 -20.85 28.63 29.80
CA ALA A 171 -21.22 28.95 31.18
C ALA A 171 -20.41 30.14 31.74
N GLN A 172 -19.10 30.19 31.45
CA GLN A 172 -18.25 31.31 31.83
C GLN A 172 -18.71 32.61 31.14
N ALA A 173 -18.92 32.59 29.83
CA ALA A 173 -19.39 33.76 29.08
C ALA A 173 -20.76 34.25 29.57
N GLN A 174 -21.67 33.35 29.95
CA GLN A 174 -22.94 33.71 30.56
C GLN A 174 -22.75 34.38 31.92
N GLY A 175 -21.81 33.90 32.73
CA GLY A 175 -21.42 34.52 34.01
C GLY A 175 -20.88 35.94 33.82
N GLU A 176 -19.95 36.13 32.89
CA GLU A 176 -19.38 37.43 32.54
C GLU A 176 -20.46 38.39 32.00
N ALA A 177 -21.34 37.92 31.12
CA ALA A 177 -22.46 38.71 30.62
C ALA A 177 -23.42 39.16 31.75
N SER A 178 -23.71 38.26 32.70
CA SER A 178 -24.51 38.62 33.89
C SER A 178 -23.81 39.66 34.75
N GLN A 179 -22.49 39.54 34.95
CA GLN A 179 -21.70 40.52 35.70
C GLN A 179 -21.69 41.89 35.02
N VAL A 180 -21.51 41.94 33.69
CA VAL A 180 -21.57 43.20 32.92
C VAL A 180 -22.96 43.81 32.98
N ALA A 181 -24.03 43.00 32.93
CA ALA A 181 -25.39 43.48 33.08
C ALA A 181 -25.64 44.08 34.47
N GLN A 182 -25.17 43.43 35.54
CA GLN A 182 -25.27 43.96 36.91
C GLN A 182 -24.46 45.24 37.10
N ALA A 183 -23.22 45.29 36.57
CA ALA A 183 -22.39 46.49 36.61
C ALA A 183 -23.05 47.65 35.84
N SER A 184 -23.66 47.35 34.68
CA SER A 184 -24.40 48.32 33.88
C SER A 184 -25.63 48.85 34.60
N GLN A 185 -26.38 47.97 35.28
CA GLN A 185 -27.53 48.35 36.11
C GLN A 185 -27.09 49.23 37.29
N ALA A 186 -26.04 48.83 38.01
CA ALA A 186 -25.51 49.61 39.13
C ALA A 186 -25.01 51.00 38.71
N ALA A 187 -24.38 51.11 37.52
CA ALA A 187 -23.97 52.38 36.94
C ALA A 187 -25.19 53.24 36.54
N GLY A 188 -26.24 52.64 35.99
CA GLY A 188 -27.52 53.29 35.72
C GLY A 188 -28.15 53.87 36.99
N ASP A 189 -28.26 53.05 38.04
CA ASP A 189 -28.82 53.49 39.33
C ASP A 189 -27.99 54.62 39.97
N ALA A 190 -26.65 54.55 39.87
CA ALA A 190 -25.76 55.60 40.35
C ALA A 190 -25.95 56.91 39.59
N ARG A 191 -26.07 56.85 38.26
CA ARG A 191 -26.38 57.99 37.40
C ARG A 191 -27.74 58.61 37.77
N ASP A 192 -28.76 57.78 37.97
CA ASP A 192 -30.10 58.26 38.35
C ASP A 192 -30.10 58.92 39.73
N ARG A 193 -29.34 58.39 40.69
CA ARG A 193 -29.15 59.06 42.00
C ARG A 193 -28.48 60.42 41.85
N ALA A 194 -27.41 60.52 41.06
CA ALA A 194 -26.72 61.78 40.80
C ALA A 194 -27.62 62.81 40.07
N ASN A 195 -28.44 62.35 39.11
CA ASN A 195 -29.40 63.19 38.41
C ASN A 195 -30.46 63.75 39.37
N ARG A 196 -31.06 62.91 40.23
CA ARG A 196 -32.03 63.37 41.25
C ARG A 196 -31.41 64.40 42.21
N GLN A 197 -30.16 64.18 42.64
CA GLN A 197 -29.43 65.16 43.48
C GLN A 197 -29.21 66.48 42.72
N SER A 198 -28.82 66.40 41.45
CA SER A 198 -28.61 67.58 40.60
C SER A 198 -29.91 68.36 40.37
N GLU A 199 -31.03 67.67 40.12
CA GLU A 199 -32.36 68.28 39.99
C GLU A 199 -32.81 68.95 41.29
N THR A 200 -32.58 68.29 42.43
CA THR A 200 -32.88 68.86 43.76
C THR A 200 -32.10 70.15 44.00
N LEU A 201 -30.78 70.14 43.73
CA LEU A 201 -29.94 71.35 43.84
C LEU A 201 -30.36 72.45 42.87
N ARG A 202 -30.77 72.10 41.64
CA ARG A 202 -31.31 73.07 40.68
C ARG A 202 -32.61 73.70 41.18
N SER A 203 -33.49 72.92 41.81
CA SER A 203 -34.73 73.45 42.43
C SER A 203 -34.41 74.41 43.57
N GLN A 204 -33.48 74.03 44.46
CA GLN A 204 -33.04 74.90 45.57
C GLN A 204 -32.44 76.21 45.07
N LEU A 205 -31.56 76.16 44.06
CA LEU A 205 -31.00 77.36 43.43
C LEU A 205 -32.08 78.25 42.80
N ALA A 206 -33.12 77.66 42.21
CA ALA A 206 -34.24 78.42 41.64
C ALA A 206 -35.10 79.07 42.73
N GLU A 207 -35.37 78.37 43.83
CA GLU A 207 -36.07 78.90 45.00
C GLU A 207 -35.26 80.03 45.67
N ASP A 208 -33.97 79.83 45.91
CA ASP A 208 -33.08 80.85 46.48
C ASP A 208 -32.97 82.06 45.56
N GLY A 209 -32.88 81.85 44.24
CA GLY A 209 -32.91 82.91 43.24
C GLY A 209 -34.21 83.70 43.28
N SER A 210 -35.36 83.03 43.35
CA SER A 210 -36.68 83.66 43.49
C SER A 210 -36.82 84.44 44.80
N ASN A 211 -36.31 83.88 45.91
CA ASN A 211 -36.31 84.53 47.22
C ASN A 211 -35.43 85.77 47.23
N PHE A 212 -34.23 85.68 46.64
CA PHE A 212 -33.33 86.80 46.49
C PHE A 212 -33.95 87.90 45.63
N GLU A 213 -34.51 87.57 44.46
CA GLU A 213 -35.18 88.53 43.58
C GLU A 213 -36.36 89.21 44.30
N SER A 214 -37.18 88.44 45.02
CA SER A 214 -38.29 88.97 45.81
C SER A 214 -37.83 89.93 46.90
N GLY A 215 -36.81 89.54 47.69
CA GLY A 215 -36.24 90.39 48.74
C GLY A 215 -35.50 91.61 48.18
N TRP A 216 -34.87 91.47 47.01
CA TRP A 216 -34.25 92.58 46.28
C TRP A 216 -35.32 93.57 45.83
N ILE A 217 -36.38 93.12 45.19
CA ILE A 217 -37.51 93.97 44.78
C ILE A 217 -38.11 94.69 45.99
N GLU A 218 -38.36 93.98 47.09
CA GLU A 218 -38.89 94.57 48.33
C GLU A 218 -37.97 95.68 48.86
N LYS A 219 -36.67 95.40 49.02
CA LYS A 219 -35.69 96.38 49.51
C LYS A 219 -35.51 97.56 48.55
N THR A 220 -35.55 97.32 47.25
CA THR A 220 -35.45 98.38 46.25
C THR A 220 -36.70 99.26 46.25
N GLY A 221 -37.87 98.66 46.49
CA GLY A 221 -39.13 99.37 46.72
C GLY A 221 -39.08 100.24 47.98
N GLN A 222 -38.63 99.69 49.12
CA GLN A 222 -38.41 100.45 50.36
C GLN A 222 -37.47 101.63 50.13
N LEU A 223 -36.35 101.43 49.43
CA LEU A 223 -35.43 102.52 49.10
C LEU A 223 -36.03 103.57 48.16
N ALA A 224 -36.92 103.18 47.26
CA ALA A 224 -37.64 104.12 46.40
C ALA A 224 -38.64 104.95 47.20
N GLU A 225 -39.34 104.32 48.16
CA GLU A 225 -40.23 104.98 49.11
C GLU A 225 -39.47 105.94 50.04
N ASP A 226 -38.36 105.50 50.64
CA ASP A 226 -37.46 106.34 51.44
C ASP A 226 -36.91 107.53 50.62
N ARG A 227 -36.52 107.30 49.36
CA ARG A 227 -36.08 108.37 48.46
C ARG A 227 -37.20 109.34 48.13
N ALA A 228 -38.44 108.88 48.01
CA ALA A 228 -39.59 109.76 47.80
C ALA A 228 -39.83 110.64 49.04
N ILE A 229 -39.78 110.06 50.23
CA ILE A 229 -39.89 110.77 51.52
C ILE A 229 -38.76 111.81 51.67
N ILE A 230 -37.52 111.46 51.32
CA ILE A 230 -36.37 112.38 51.39
C ILE A 230 -36.45 113.49 50.32
N ARG A 231 -37.08 113.22 49.16
CA ARG A 231 -37.28 114.22 48.10
C ARG A 231 -38.26 115.32 48.51
N ASP A 232 -39.16 115.04 49.44
CA ASP A 232 -40.13 116.00 49.98
C ASP A 232 -39.57 116.84 51.16
N ILE A 233 -38.29 116.67 51.51
CA ILE A 233 -37.58 117.51 52.48
C ILE A 233 -36.91 118.69 51.73
N PRO A 234 -37.28 119.97 52.00
CA PRO A 234 -36.63 121.12 51.38
C PRO A 234 -35.15 121.22 51.73
N ARG A 235 -34.30 121.25 50.70
CA ARG A 235 -32.85 121.46 50.81
C ARG A 235 -32.53 122.79 51.48
N LEU A 236 -31.98 122.75 52.68
CA LEU A 236 -31.18 123.84 53.24
C LEU A 236 -29.72 123.70 52.80
N ARG A 237 -29.18 124.81 52.29
CA ARG A 237 -27.87 124.96 51.65
C ARG A 237 -26.81 125.34 52.69
N THR A 238 -25.54 125.09 52.35
CA THR A 238 -24.25 125.73 52.78
C THR A 238 -23.26 124.80 53.51
N PRO A 239 -21.94 125.14 53.63
CA PRO A 239 -20.97 125.57 52.61
C PRO A 239 -19.57 124.85 52.69
N LYS A 240 -18.75 125.06 51.64
CA LYS A 240 -17.28 124.85 51.39
C LYS A 240 -16.35 124.09 52.40
N SER A 241 -15.73 123.00 51.90
CA SER A 241 -14.30 122.53 51.87
C SER A 241 -13.30 123.05 52.96
N PRO A 242 -12.38 122.24 53.57
CA PRO A 242 -11.21 121.63 52.88
C PRO A 242 -10.56 120.33 53.47
N SER A 243 -9.60 119.78 52.71
CA SER A 243 -8.39 119.00 53.13
C SER A 243 -8.32 117.47 52.89
N ARG A 244 -7.32 117.12 52.06
CA ARG A 244 -6.60 115.86 51.75
C ARG A 244 -6.00 115.20 53.04
N PRO A 245 -5.42 113.96 53.09
CA PRO A 245 -4.90 113.20 51.94
C PRO A 245 -4.83 111.63 51.98
N HIS A 246 -4.35 111.07 50.86
CA HIS A 246 -3.61 109.79 50.66
C HIS A 246 -4.23 108.46 51.13
N PHE A 247 -4.44 107.51 50.21
CA PHE A 247 -3.56 106.34 50.09
C PHE A 247 -3.78 105.60 48.77
N ILE A 248 -2.67 105.12 48.22
CA ILE A 248 -2.50 104.35 46.99
C ILE A 248 -2.41 102.90 47.45
N ASN A 249 -3.10 101.93 46.84
CA ASN A 249 -2.51 100.60 46.78
C ASN A 249 -2.88 99.82 45.52
N SER A 250 -1.83 99.17 45.06
CA SER A 250 -1.57 98.63 43.75
C SER A 250 -1.97 97.16 43.61
N THR A 251 -2.32 96.82 42.37
CA THR A 251 -2.01 95.55 41.68
C THR A 251 -1.26 94.48 42.48
N THR A 252 -1.85 93.28 42.52
CA THR A 252 -1.18 92.02 42.88
C THR A 252 -1.25 91.06 41.68
N PRO A 253 -0.09 90.74 41.09
CA PRO A 253 0.14 89.37 40.64
C PRO A 253 1.55 88.89 41.07
N GLY A 254 1.68 87.62 41.46
CA GLY A 254 3.01 87.04 41.71
C GLY A 254 3.03 85.75 42.52
N SER A 255 3.00 84.64 41.79
CA SER A 255 3.72 83.37 42.01
C SER A 255 4.96 83.42 42.93
N THR A 256 5.14 82.44 43.83
CA THR A 256 6.22 81.40 43.79
C THR A 256 6.48 80.72 45.16
N SER A 257 6.82 79.43 45.06
CA SER A 257 7.69 78.62 45.94
C SER A 257 7.30 78.29 47.39
N SER A 258 6.92 77.03 47.58
CA SER A 258 7.36 76.21 48.72
C SER A 258 8.63 75.44 48.31
N PRO A 259 9.60 75.22 49.21
CA PRO A 259 9.66 73.90 49.87
C PRO A 259 10.19 73.90 51.32
N LEU A 260 9.73 72.93 52.09
CA LEU A 260 10.34 72.36 53.30
C LEU A 260 11.61 71.53 52.91
N PRO A 261 12.56 71.17 53.81
CA PRO A 261 12.33 70.79 55.21
C PRO A 261 13.42 71.19 56.24
N SER A 262 13.11 70.82 57.47
CA SER A 262 13.88 70.97 58.71
C SER A 262 14.89 69.84 58.98
N ASN A 263 15.98 70.21 59.66
CA ASN A 263 16.53 69.59 60.89
C ASN A 263 17.85 68.80 60.84
N SER A 264 18.67 69.11 61.86
CA SER A 264 19.79 68.36 62.47
C SER A 264 21.10 68.27 61.70
N SER A 265 22.31 68.25 62.27
CA SER A 265 22.93 68.55 63.57
C SER A 265 24.43 68.25 63.33
N GLY A 266 25.37 68.99 63.93
CA GLY A 266 26.75 68.47 64.04
C GLY A 266 27.88 69.49 63.90
N ARG A 267 28.29 70.01 65.04
CA ARG A 267 29.44 70.90 65.29
C ARG A 267 30.72 70.08 65.45
N SER A 268 31.84 70.49 64.84
CA SER A 268 33.12 70.83 65.52
C SER A 268 34.35 70.76 64.61
N LEU A 269 35.11 71.86 64.55
CA LEU A 269 36.58 71.83 64.50
C LEU A 269 37.11 71.66 65.94
N PRO A 270 38.36 71.19 66.17
CA PRO A 270 39.48 72.14 66.27
C PRO A 270 40.84 71.62 65.77
N GLY A 271 41.73 72.55 65.41
CA GLY A 271 43.12 72.30 65.03
C GLY A 271 44.07 72.02 66.20
N GLY A 272 45.30 71.63 65.86
CA GLY A 272 46.38 71.43 66.84
C GLY A 272 47.69 71.01 66.18
N PHE A 273 48.66 71.93 66.23
CA PHE A 273 50.02 71.87 65.71
C PHE A 273 50.95 71.12 66.69
N LYS A 274 51.87 70.26 66.22
CA LYS A 274 53.29 70.19 66.66
C LYS A 274 54.10 69.09 65.93
N LEU A 275 55.34 69.47 65.64
CA LEU A 275 56.39 68.85 64.83
C LEU A 275 57.00 67.59 65.47
N LEU A 276 57.48 66.62 64.67
CA LEU A 276 58.91 66.38 64.37
C LEU A 276 59.14 64.93 63.87
N SER A 277 59.44 64.76 62.57
CA SER A 277 60.48 63.86 62.04
C SER A 277 60.39 63.78 60.50
N THR A 278 61.49 64.18 59.84
CA THR A 278 61.86 63.97 58.42
C THR A 278 60.82 64.32 57.34
N PRO A 279 60.82 65.58 56.83
CA PRO A 279 59.91 66.03 55.76
C PRO A 279 60.26 65.46 54.37
N ASP A 280 61.52 65.10 54.13
CA ASP A 280 62.02 64.92 52.76
C ASP A 280 61.60 63.60 52.08
N ILE A 281 61.38 62.53 52.84
CA ILE A 281 60.99 61.22 52.27
C ILE A 281 59.49 61.23 51.92
N LYS A 282 58.65 61.77 52.81
CA LYS A 282 57.21 61.87 52.56
C LYS A 282 56.89 62.87 51.46
N LEU A 283 57.59 64.01 51.40
CA LEU A 283 57.43 64.92 50.27
C LEU A 283 57.89 64.28 48.96
N ARG A 284 58.97 63.48 48.95
CA ARG A 284 59.44 62.79 47.74
C ARG A 284 58.52 61.67 47.27
N ASP A 285 57.90 60.95 48.21
CA ASP A 285 56.89 59.93 47.90
C ASP A 285 55.56 60.56 47.46
N GLU A 286 55.17 61.70 48.03
CA GLU A 286 54.02 62.49 47.60
C GLU A 286 54.26 63.13 46.23
N THR A 287 55.45 63.66 45.95
CA THR A 287 55.79 64.17 44.61
C THR A 287 55.84 63.07 43.57
N HIS A 288 56.41 61.90 43.87
CA HIS A 288 56.37 60.75 42.96
C HIS A 288 54.94 60.20 42.75
N ARG A 289 54.07 60.23 43.77
CA ARG A 289 52.64 59.91 43.60
C ARG A 289 51.94 60.94 42.72
N ASN A 290 52.20 62.23 42.93
CA ASN A 290 51.63 63.30 42.12
C ASN A 290 52.13 63.25 40.68
N GLU A 291 53.40 62.92 40.46
CA GLU A 291 54.01 62.73 39.15
C GLU A 291 53.39 61.52 38.42
N LYS A 292 53.17 60.40 39.12
CA LYS A 292 52.44 59.25 38.57
C LYS A 292 51.01 59.60 38.18
N LEU A 293 50.27 60.30 39.05
CA LEU A 293 48.90 60.75 38.76
C LEU A 293 48.86 61.76 37.60
N LEU A 294 49.86 62.63 37.48
CA LEU A 294 50.00 63.56 36.36
C LEU A 294 50.30 62.81 35.06
N HIS A 295 51.16 61.79 35.09
CA HIS A 295 51.46 60.97 33.92
C HIS A 295 50.26 60.11 33.50
N GLU A 296 49.51 59.55 34.45
CA GLU A 296 48.26 58.83 34.19
C GLU A 296 47.21 59.76 33.56
N LYS A 297 47.00 60.95 34.14
CA LYS A 297 46.13 61.98 33.55
C LYS A 297 46.60 62.44 32.18
N ALA A 298 47.91 62.58 31.97
CA ALA A 298 48.49 62.94 30.68
C ALA A 298 48.25 61.84 29.63
N ASN A 299 48.40 60.57 30.01
CA ASN A 299 48.11 59.43 29.14
C ASN A 299 46.61 59.33 28.81
N ASP A 300 45.73 59.62 29.77
CA ASP A 300 44.29 59.62 29.52
C ASP A 300 43.87 60.80 28.64
N LEU A 301 44.46 61.99 28.84
CA LEU A 301 44.31 63.13 27.93
C LEU A 301 44.81 62.79 26.53
N GLN A 302 45.95 62.09 26.42
CA GLN A 302 46.47 61.64 25.13
C GLN A 302 45.50 60.68 24.44
N LYS A 303 45.00 59.65 25.14
CA LYS A 303 43.98 58.73 24.60
C LYS A 303 42.70 59.47 24.18
N GLN A 304 42.23 60.44 24.97
CA GLN A 304 41.07 61.27 24.60
C GLN A 304 41.35 62.12 23.36
N SER A 305 42.55 62.72 23.26
CA SER A 305 42.95 63.50 22.09
C SER A 305 43.07 62.65 20.83
N GLU A 306 43.59 61.42 20.93
CA GLU A 306 43.67 60.47 19.81
C GLU A 306 42.26 60.02 19.37
N ARG A 307 41.35 59.78 20.31
CA ARG A 307 39.91 59.50 20.02
C ARG A 307 39.23 60.70 19.34
N LEU A 308 39.49 61.91 19.82
CA LEU A 308 38.98 63.13 19.19
C LEU A 308 39.55 63.32 17.79
N ARG A 309 40.85 63.08 17.60
CA ARG A 309 41.50 63.17 16.29
C ARG A 309 40.90 62.17 15.30
N THR A 310 40.76 60.92 15.70
CA THR A 310 40.16 59.88 14.85
C THR A 310 38.69 60.14 14.54
N ALA A 311 37.92 60.66 15.50
CA ALA A 311 36.54 61.10 15.27
C ALA A 311 36.47 62.30 14.30
N GLN A 312 37.37 63.28 14.44
CA GLN A 312 37.49 64.41 13.53
C GLN A 312 37.88 63.98 12.11
N ASP A 313 38.85 63.07 11.97
CA ASP A 313 39.27 62.50 10.70
C ASP A 313 38.12 61.71 10.04
N GLY A 314 37.36 60.94 10.84
CA GLY A 314 36.17 60.22 10.40
C GLY A 314 35.07 61.16 9.90
N LEU A 315 34.75 62.21 10.66
CA LEU A 315 33.77 63.23 10.28
C LEU A 315 34.21 64.01 9.03
N ALA A 316 35.50 64.35 8.91
CA ALA A 316 36.03 64.99 7.71
C ALA A 316 35.92 64.08 6.47
N LYS A 317 36.16 62.77 6.63
CA LYS A 317 36.01 61.77 5.57
C LYS A 317 34.54 61.60 5.16
N ILE A 318 33.62 61.61 6.12
CA ILE A 318 32.17 61.55 5.86
C ILE A 318 31.74 62.83 5.15
N LYS A 319 32.10 64.01 5.65
CA LYS A 319 31.79 65.32 5.07
C LYS A 319 32.26 65.44 3.62
N ARG A 320 33.44 64.88 3.29
CA ARG A 320 33.96 64.82 1.91
C ARG A 320 33.14 63.92 1.00
N LYS A 321 32.54 62.86 1.52
CA LYS A 321 31.76 61.87 0.76
C LYS A 321 30.27 62.24 0.64
N THR A 322 29.67 62.81 1.67
CA THR A 322 28.24 63.17 1.70
C THR A 322 27.97 64.56 1.14
N GLY A 323 28.97 65.45 1.08
CA GLY A 323 28.84 66.78 0.49
C GLY A 323 28.02 67.78 1.34
N GLU A 324 27.49 67.35 2.48
CA GLU A 324 26.73 68.23 3.38
C GLU A 324 27.65 69.19 4.14
N ARG A 325 27.29 70.47 4.11
CA ARG A 325 28.05 71.56 4.75
C ARG A 325 27.58 71.87 6.16
N ASP A 326 26.34 71.50 6.49
CA ASP A 326 25.72 71.75 7.78
C ASP A 326 26.07 70.62 8.78
N SER A 327 26.73 71.00 9.87
CA SER A 327 27.16 70.06 10.91
C SER A 327 25.97 69.47 11.67
N HIS A 328 24.87 70.22 11.80
CA HIS A 328 23.67 69.75 12.50
C HIS A 328 22.92 68.71 11.66
N ALA A 329 22.71 68.96 10.37
CA ALA A 329 22.10 67.99 9.46
C ALA A 329 22.90 66.68 9.37
N LEU A 330 24.24 66.76 9.29
CA LEU A 330 25.09 65.58 9.24
C LEU A 330 25.04 64.74 10.53
N SER A 331 25.02 65.38 11.69
CA SER A 331 24.90 64.66 12.97
C SER A 331 23.53 64.00 13.13
N ALA A 332 22.44 64.66 12.73
CA ALA A 332 21.11 64.06 12.74
C ALA A 332 21.01 62.87 11.77
N ALA A 333 21.58 62.98 10.57
CA ALA A 333 21.63 61.89 9.60
C ALA A 333 22.50 60.72 10.07
N LEU A 334 23.62 60.99 10.76
CA LEU A 334 24.46 59.96 11.36
C LEU A 334 23.77 59.25 12.51
N VAL A 335 23.10 59.97 13.42
CA VAL A 335 22.31 59.36 14.49
C VAL A 335 21.21 58.48 13.91
N ALA A 336 20.48 58.96 12.90
CA ALA A 336 19.45 58.15 12.23
C ALA A 336 20.02 56.92 11.49
N ALA A 337 21.25 57.00 10.97
CA ALA A 337 21.95 55.87 10.37
C ALA A 337 22.49 54.91 11.43
N GLU A 338 22.95 55.41 12.58
CA GLU A 338 23.40 54.63 13.73
C GLU A 338 22.23 53.87 14.37
N GLU A 339 21.07 54.50 14.52
CA GLU A 339 19.84 53.86 15.00
C GLU A 339 19.41 52.72 14.06
N LYS A 340 19.45 52.95 12.73
CA LYS A 340 19.17 51.90 11.74
C LYS A 340 20.20 50.77 11.80
N ASN A 341 21.49 51.10 11.93
CA ASN A 341 22.54 50.10 12.06
C ASN A 341 22.39 49.30 13.36
N PHE A 342 21.98 49.93 14.46
CA PHE A 342 21.71 49.27 15.73
C PHE A 342 20.51 48.32 15.61
N SER A 343 19.43 48.75 14.94
CA SER A 343 18.28 47.89 14.66
C SER A 343 18.66 46.69 13.79
N LEU A 344 19.48 46.88 12.76
CA LEU A 344 19.97 45.80 11.91
C LEU A 344 20.89 44.86 12.68
N PHE A 345 21.75 45.38 13.56
CA PHE A 345 22.62 44.57 14.41
C PHE A 345 21.81 43.70 15.37
N ASN A 346 20.75 44.24 15.98
CA ASN A 346 19.85 43.47 16.84
C ASN A 346 19.14 42.36 16.04
N MET A 347 18.63 42.68 14.85
CA MET A 347 17.99 41.69 13.99
C MET A 347 18.96 40.61 13.51
N ILE A 348 20.20 40.97 13.18
CA ILE A 348 21.25 40.01 12.81
C ILE A 348 21.56 39.10 14.00
N ASN A 349 21.66 39.63 15.22
CA ASN A 349 21.90 38.83 16.40
C ASN A 349 20.73 37.89 16.70
N GLU A 350 19.50 38.38 16.58
CA GLU A 350 18.28 37.56 16.76
C GLU A 350 18.23 36.42 15.73
N LEU A 351 18.44 36.73 14.45
CA LEU A 351 18.53 35.72 13.38
C LEU A 351 19.70 34.75 13.59
N SER A 352 20.84 35.22 14.13
CA SER A 352 21.97 34.35 14.42
C SER A 352 21.64 33.39 15.57
N THR A 353 20.95 33.86 16.60
CA THR A 353 20.50 32.98 17.70
C THR A 353 19.42 32.00 17.26
N GLU A 354 18.51 32.40 16.35
CA GLU A 354 17.51 31.52 15.76
C GLU A 354 18.16 30.45 14.86
N MET A 355 19.17 30.84 14.07
CA MET A 355 19.94 29.92 13.24
C MET A 355 20.68 28.88 14.09
N GLU A 356 21.35 29.29 15.17
CA GLU A 356 21.99 28.36 16.12
C GLU A 356 20.97 27.40 16.75
N ALA A 357 19.77 27.89 17.12
CA ALA A 357 18.72 27.06 17.67
C ALA A 357 18.18 26.02 16.66
N LEU A 358 17.94 26.45 15.41
CA LEU A 358 17.51 25.58 14.32
C LEU A 358 18.58 24.56 13.94
N GLU A 359 19.87 24.93 13.97
CA GLU A 359 20.97 23.98 13.75
C GLU A 359 21.02 22.92 14.85
N VAL A 360 20.79 23.29 16.11
CA VAL A 360 20.70 22.33 17.22
C VAL A 360 19.51 21.39 17.04
N GLU A 361 18.34 21.90 16.66
CA GLU A 361 17.16 21.07 16.39
C GLU A 361 17.38 20.13 15.21
N ASN A 362 17.97 20.62 14.12
CA ASN A 362 18.25 19.82 12.94
C ASN A 362 19.27 18.71 13.25
N ASN A 363 20.32 19.02 14.01
CA ASN A 363 21.26 18.01 14.50
C ASN A 363 20.58 16.97 15.42
N ALA A 364 19.62 17.38 16.25
CA ALA A 364 18.86 16.47 17.09
C ALA A 364 17.92 15.56 16.28
N LEU A 365 17.26 16.10 15.25
CA LEU A 365 16.42 15.33 14.32
C LEU A 365 17.27 14.36 13.48
N GLU A 366 18.42 14.80 12.98
CA GLU A 366 19.37 13.92 12.28
C GLU A 366 19.88 12.81 13.21
N ALA A 367 20.17 13.13 14.47
CA ALA A 367 20.52 12.12 15.47
C ALA A 367 19.36 11.14 15.70
N GLN A 368 18.11 11.60 15.77
CA GLN A 368 16.94 10.73 15.94
C GLN A 368 16.68 9.86 14.71
N VAL A 369 16.86 10.38 13.49
CA VAL A 369 16.79 9.61 12.24
C VAL A 369 17.90 8.57 12.20
N ASN A 370 19.11 8.95 12.60
CA ASN A 370 20.24 8.04 12.71
C ASN A 370 20.01 6.98 13.79
N GLU A 371 19.44 7.34 14.95
CA GLU A 371 19.07 6.40 16.02
C GLU A 371 18.00 5.42 15.52
N GLN A 372 16.93 5.87 14.86
CA GLN A 372 15.88 5.00 14.32
C GLN A 372 16.38 4.09 13.18
N THR A 373 17.30 4.58 12.35
CA THR A 373 17.94 3.76 11.30
C THR A 373 19.00 2.82 11.87
N ARG A 374 19.61 3.17 13.00
CA ARG A 374 20.61 2.36 13.72
C ARG A 374 19.96 1.34 14.67
N ASP A 375 18.79 1.62 15.23
CA ASP A 375 17.90 0.64 15.88
C ASP A 375 17.32 -0.33 14.86
N GLY A 376 17.11 0.11 13.60
CA GLY A 376 16.88 -0.81 12.46
C GLY A 376 18.08 -1.73 12.15
N SER A 377 19.26 -1.45 12.70
CA SER A 377 20.49 -2.24 12.58
C SER A 377 20.80 -3.06 13.84
N MET A 378 20.21 -2.73 15.00
CA MET A 378 20.40 -3.45 16.26
C MET A 378 19.22 -4.38 16.58
N GLY A 379 19.25 -5.55 15.93
CA GLY A 379 19.04 -6.81 16.66
C GLY A 379 17.66 -7.16 17.23
N SER A 380 16.55 -6.59 16.77
CA SER A 380 15.23 -7.14 17.13
C SER A 380 14.79 -8.27 16.18
N VAL A 381 14.26 -9.36 16.73
CA VAL A 381 13.62 -10.47 15.99
C VAL A 381 12.49 -9.94 15.09
N GLU A 382 11.86 -8.83 15.49
CA GLU A 382 10.85 -8.09 14.72
C GLU A 382 11.41 -7.62 13.36
N ASP A 383 12.62 -7.05 13.34
CA ASP A 383 13.23 -6.52 12.12
C ASP A 383 13.76 -7.60 11.19
N ALA A 384 14.26 -8.70 11.76
CA ALA A 384 14.58 -9.88 10.99
C ALA A 384 13.32 -10.48 10.33
N ARG A 385 12.18 -10.52 11.05
CA ARG A 385 10.89 -10.95 10.51
C ARG A 385 10.36 -9.98 9.45
N ARG A 386 10.47 -8.66 9.67
CA ARG A 386 10.04 -7.63 8.72
C ARG A 386 10.86 -7.69 7.42
N ARG A 387 12.19 -7.87 7.52
CA ARG A 387 13.06 -8.07 6.35
C ARG A 387 12.76 -9.37 5.62
N ALA A 388 12.57 -10.47 6.34
CA ALA A 388 12.21 -11.75 5.73
C ALA A 388 10.84 -11.71 5.03
N LEU A 389 9.85 -11.05 5.64
CA LEU A 389 8.52 -10.86 5.05
C LEU A 389 8.60 -9.98 3.79
N LYS A 390 9.36 -8.89 3.84
CA LYS A 390 9.60 -8.03 2.68
C LYS A 390 10.23 -8.82 1.53
N GLN A 391 11.27 -9.59 1.81
CA GLN A 391 11.95 -10.41 0.82
C GLN A 391 11.04 -11.51 0.24
N GLN A 392 10.20 -12.14 1.08
CA GLN A 392 9.21 -13.11 0.63
C GLN A 392 8.16 -12.48 -0.30
N LEU A 393 7.72 -11.26 -0.01
CA LEU A 393 6.78 -10.52 -0.86
C LEU A 393 7.44 -10.12 -2.19
N GLU A 394 8.69 -9.65 -2.17
CA GLU A 394 9.47 -9.34 -3.38
C GLU A 394 9.65 -10.58 -4.26
N ASP A 395 10.01 -11.73 -3.69
CA ASP A 395 10.12 -13.00 -4.41
C ASP A 395 8.79 -13.45 -5.01
N GLN A 396 7.67 -13.23 -4.30
CA GLN A 396 6.35 -13.59 -4.77
C GLN A 396 5.90 -12.69 -5.93
N ILE A 397 6.20 -11.39 -5.86
CA ILE A 397 5.97 -10.43 -6.94
C ILE A 397 6.79 -10.82 -8.16
N GLU A 398 8.07 -11.15 -7.99
CA GLU A 398 8.95 -11.53 -9.09
C GLU A 398 8.49 -12.84 -9.76
N LYS A 399 8.11 -13.86 -8.98
CA LYS A 399 7.49 -15.08 -9.51
C LYS A 399 6.19 -14.81 -10.27
N SER A 400 5.39 -13.84 -9.81
CA SER A 400 4.16 -13.44 -10.50
C SER A 400 4.48 -12.75 -11.82
N ARG A 401 5.44 -11.81 -11.83
CA ARG A 401 5.91 -11.13 -13.05
C ARG A 401 6.44 -12.11 -14.09
N GLN A 402 7.23 -13.09 -13.66
CA GLN A 402 7.72 -14.15 -14.56
C GLN A 402 6.58 -15.01 -15.15
N LYS A 403 5.53 -15.28 -14.38
CA LYS A 403 4.35 -16.00 -14.89
C LYS A 403 3.58 -15.16 -15.91
N VAL A 404 3.40 -13.86 -15.64
CA VAL A 404 2.75 -12.93 -16.58
C VAL A 404 3.54 -12.86 -17.88
N ALA A 405 4.86 -12.63 -17.81
CA ALA A 405 5.71 -12.59 -18.99
C ALA A 405 5.65 -13.87 -19.84
N ARG A 406 5.58 -15.05 -19.21
CA ARG A 406 5.40 -16.34 -19.93
C ARG A 406 4.05 -16.46 -20.60
N LEU A 407 2.98 -15.99 -19.95
CA LEU A 407 1.64 -16.02 -20.53
C LEU A 407 1.50 -15.01 -21.67
N GLU A 408 2.09 -13.83 -21.54
CA GLU A 408 2.16 -12.82 -22.60
C GLU A 408 2.93 -13.34 -23.81
N ALA A 409 4.09 -13.98 -23.60
CA ALA A 409 4.86 -14.60 -24.68
C ALA A 409 4.04 -15.68 -25.42
N ARG A 410 3.39 -16.60 -24.68
CA ARG A 410 2.52 -17.63 -25.29
C ARG A 410 1.31 -17.05 -26.01
N HIS A 411 0.71 -16.00 -25.45
CA HIS A 411 -0.39 -15.31 -26.10
C HIS A 411 0.08 -14.62 -27.39
N GLY A 412 1.26 -14.00 -27.37
CA GLY A 412 1.90 -13.43 -28.57
C GLY A 412 2.12 -14.48 -29.66
N GLU A 413 2.72 -15.62 -29.32
CA GLU A 413 2.91 -16.75 -30.25
C GLU A 413 1.58 -17.25 -30.84
N ALA A 414 0.54 -17.39 -30.00
CA ALA A 414 -0.78 -17.82 -30.45
C ALA A 414 -1.47 -16.77 -31.34
N ALA A 415 -1.31 -15.49 -31.04
CA ALA A 415 -1.86 -14.38 -31.84
C ALA A 415 -1.17 -14.29 -33.21
N GLU A 416 0.15 -14.45 -33.27
CA GLU A 416 0.89 -14.52 -34.54
C GLU A 416 0.43 -15.71 -35.38
N ALA A 417 0.26 -16.89 -34.78
CA ALA A 417 -0.27 -18.06 -35.47
C ALA A 417 -1.70 -17.84 -35.97
N ALA A 418 -2.55 -17.17 -35.20
CA ALA A 418 -3.92 -16.83 -35.60
C ALA A 418 -3.96 -15.88 -36.80
N GLU A 419 -3.10 -14.87 -36.85
CA GLU A 419 -3.01 -13.96 -38.00
C GLU A 419 -2.48 -14.66 -39.25
N VAL A 420 -1.51 -15.57 -39.12
CA VAL A 420 -1.05 -16.41 -40.25
C VAL A 420 -2.19 -17.30 -40.77
N MET A 421 -2.96 -17.94 -39.88
CA MET A 421 -4.11 -18.76 -40.27
C MET A 421 -5.20 -17.94 -40.95
N LYS A 422 -5.49 -16.74 -40.44
CA LYS A 422 -6.44 -15.80 -41.02
C LYS A 422 -6.03 -15.38 -42.43
N ALA A 423 -4.78 -15.01 -42.62
CA ALA A 423 -4.23 -14.66 -43.94
C ALA A 423 -4.25 -15.86 -44.91
N GLY A 424 -3.85 -17.05 -44.45
CA GLY A 424 -3.83 -18.26 -45.26
C GLY A 424 -5.23 -18.73 -45.68
N THR A 425 -6.17 -18.74 -44.74
CA THR A 425 -7.58 -19.08 -44.97
C THR A 425 -8.21 -18.11 -45.97
N MET A 426 -7.91 -16.81 -45.85
CA MET A 426 -8.37 -15.84 -46.84
C MET A 426 -7.75 -16.02 -48.22
N GLY A 427 -6.44 -16.29 -48.28
CA GLY A 427 -5.77 -16.59 -49.54
C GLY A 427 -6.36 -17.82 -50.25
N LEU A 428 -6.78 -18.84 -49.50
CA LEU A 428 -7.45 -20.03 -50.04
C LEU A 428 -8.88 -19.74 -50.48
N PHE A 429 -9.65 -18.99 -49.68
CA PHE A 429 -11.01 -18.59 -50.04
C PHE A 429 -11.06 -17.82 -51.37
N HIS A 430 -10.16 -16.86 -51.57
CA HIS A 430 -10.08 -16.10 -52.83
C HIS A 430 -9.72 -16.96 -54.05
N LYS A 431 -8.96 -18.06 -53.86
CA LYS A 431 -8.59 -18.98 -54.95
C LYS A 431 -9.67 -20.01 -55.27
N LEU A 432 -10.50 -20.37 -54.30
CA LEU A 432 -11.54 -21.39 -54.42
C LEU A 432 -12.93 -20.80 -54.71
N GLN A 433 -13.03 -19.47 -54.80
CA GLN A 433 -14.28 -18.72 -54.91
C GLN A 433 -15.12 -19.15 -56.12
N GLY A 434 -16.37 -19.58 -55.86
CA GLY A 434 -17.37 -19.87 -56.88
C GLY A 434 -18.43 -18.78 -57.03
N PRO A 435 -19.26 -18.81 -58.09
CA PRO A 435 -20.32 -17.82 -58.33
C PRO A 435 -21.46 -17.81 -57.29
N ASN A 436 -21.53 -18.80 -56.39
CA ASN A 436 -22.55 -18.89 -55.33
C ASN A 436 -22.08 -18.33 -53.97
N ASP A 437 -20.82 -17.93 -53.82
CA ASP A 437 -20.24 -17.50 -52.54
C ASP A 437 -20.29 -15.97 -52.32
N GLU A 438 -20.96 -15.23 -53.20
CA GLU A 438 -20.98 -13.76 -53.21
C GLU A 438 -21.68 -13.16 -51.97
N ALA A 439 -22.68 -13.86 -51.42
CA ALA A 439 -23.35 -13.49 -50.18
C ALA A 439 -22.43 -13.63 -48.95
N PHE A 440 -21.64 -14.70 -48.88
CA PHE A 440 -20.69 -14.93 -47.80
C PHE A 440 -19.48 -14.00 -47.90
N ALA A 441 -19.00 -13.72 -49.12
CA ALA A 441 -17.95 -12.73 -49.38
C ALA A 441 -18.38 -11.31 -48.96
N SER A 442 -19.63 -10.93 -49.20
CA SER A 442 -20.20 -9.64 -48.75
C SER A 442 -20.25 -9.52 -47.22
N GLN A 443 -20.63 -10.60 -46.52
CA GLN A 443 -20.65 -10.68 -45.06
C GLN A 443 -19.24 -10.62 -44.45
N LEU A 444 -18.25 -11.19 -45.14
CA LEU A 444 -16.85 -11.16 -44.75
C LEU A 444 -16.21 -9.77 -44.94
N SER A 445 -16.63 -9.04 -45.98
CA SER A 445 -16.20 -7.66 -46.23
C SER A 445 -16.73 -6.66 -45.19
N THR A 446 -17.84 -6.98 -44.52
CA THR A 446 -18.49 -6.10 -43.54
C THR A 446 -18.04 -6.36 -42.11
N HIS A 447 -17.86 -7.63 -41.71
CA HIS A 447 -17.48 -7.98 -40.33
C HIS A 447 -16.00 -8.31 -40.13
N GLY A 448 -15.24 -8.43 -41.23
CA GLY A 448 -13.87 -8.88 -41.19
C GLY A 448 -13.74 -10.34 -40.72
N VAL A 449 -12.52 -10.84 -40.73
CA VAL A 449 -12.25 -12.23 -40.37
C VAL A 449 -11.99 -12.32 -38.86
N THR A 450 -13.03 -12.75 -38.14
CA THR A 450 -13.06 -13.11 -36.72
C THR A 450 -12.87 -14.63 -36.52
N GLU A 451 -12.50 -15.09 -35.32
CA GLU A 451 -12.28 -16.53 -35.04
C GLU A 451 -13.47 -17.42 -35.41
N VAL A 452 -14.70 -16.95 -35.15
CA VAL A 452 -15.94 -17.66 -35.53
C VAL A 452 -16.09 -17.74 -37.05
N THR A 453 -15.76 -16.66 -37.75
CA THR A 453 -15.78 -16.66 -39.22
C THR A 453 -14.65 -17.48 -39.84
N ILE A 454 -13.48 -17.61 -39.19
CA ILE A 454 -12.38 -18.49 -39.66
C ILE A 454 -12.81 -19.95 -39.65
N ALA A 455 -13.49 -20.39 -38.59
CA ALA A 455 -13.99 -21.77 -38.52
C ALA A 455 -15.03 -22.06 -39.62
N LEU A 456 -15.92 -21.11 -39.89
CA LEU A 456 -16.91 -21.20 -40.98
C LEU A 456 -16.23 -21.21 -42.37
N LEU A 457 -15.24 -20.33 -42.57
CA LEU A 457 -14.42 -20.30 -43.79
C LEU A 457 -13.70 -21.62 -44.05
N LEU A 458 -13.08 -22.20 -43.03
CA LEU A 458 -12.38 -23.48 -43.15
C LEU A 458 -13.33 -24.63 -43.52
N GLY A 459 -14.53 -24.66 -42.94
CA GLY A 459 -15.56 -25.64 -43.31
C GLY A 459 -16.04 -25.49 -44.76
N LEU A 460 -16.19 -24.26 -45.25
CA LEU A 460 -16.54 -23.99 -46.65
C LEU A 460 -15.41 -24.39 -47.61
N ILE A 461 -14.16 -24.09 -47.24
CA ILE A 461 -12.97 -24.52 -47.99
C ILE A 461 -12.89 -26.05 -48.04
N GLU A 462 -13.13 -26.74 -46.92
CA GLU A 462 -13.13 -28.20 -46.85
C GLU A 462 -14.18 -28.81 -47.79
N GLN A 463 -15.41 -28.30 -47.75
CA GLN A 463 -16.49 -28.74 -48.65
C GLN A 463 -16.08 -28.56 -50.12
N ARG A 464 -15.52 -27.39 -50.47
CA ARG A 464 -15.18 -27.07 -51.85
C ARG A 464 -13.99 -27.85 -52.38
N VAL A 465 -12.98 -28.08 -51.54
CA VAL A 465 -11.85 -28.96 -51.87
C VAL A 465 -12.34 -30.39 -52.06
N GLY A 466 -13.28 -30.86 -51.23
CA GLY A 466 -13.94 -32.16 -51.39
C GLY A 466 -14.63 -32.29 -52.76
N GLU A 467 -15.45 -31.31 -53.14
CA GLU A 467 -16.11 -31.27 -54.45
C GLU A 467 -15.11 -31.29 -55.62
N LEU A 468 -14.00 -30.53 -55.53
CA LEU A 468 -12.96 -30.51 -56.55
C LEU A 468 -12.20 -31.85 -56.64
N VAL A 469 -11.94 -32.50 -55.51
CA VAL A 469 -11.34 -33.83 -55.46
C VAL A 469 -12.27 -34.87 -56.06
N ASP A 470 -13.57 -34.80 -55.79
CA ASP A 470 -14.57 -35.69 -56.39
C ASP A 470 -14.66 -35.48 -57.90
N ILE A 471 -14.69 -34.24 -58.37
CA ILE A 471 -14.65 -33.92 -59.81
C ILE A 471 -13.36 -34.43 -60.44
N HIS A 472 -12.21 -34.24 -59.78
CA HIS A 472 -10.93 -34.74 -60.26
C HIS A 472 -10.90 -36.27 -60.31
N ASN A 473 -11.39 -36.94 -59.27
CA ASN A 473 -11.51 -38.41 -59.21
C ASN A 473 -12.45 -38.92 -60.29
N ILE A 474 -13.57 -38.25 -60.55
CA ILE A 474 -14.49 -38.59 -61.65
C ILE A 474 -13.79 -38.36 -62.99
N ALA A 475 -13.10 -37.25 -63.19
CA ALA A 475 -12.43 -36.94 -64.46
C ALA A 475 -11.22 -37.85 -64.75
N THR A 476 -10.47 -38.26 -63.71
CA THR A 476 -9.30 -39.14 -63.82
C THR A 476 -9.67 -40.62 -63.81
N ASN A 477 -10.72 -41.02 -63.10
CA ASN A 477 -11.26 -42.38 -63.12
C ASN A 477 -12.35 -42.58 -64.19
N ALA A 478 -12.79 -41.55 -64.92
CA ALA A 478 -13.73 -41.68 -66.05
C ALA A 478 -13.28 -42.68 -67.14
N PRO A 479 -11.99 -42.79 -67.52
CA PRO A 479 -11.57 -43.87 -68.42
C PRO A 479 -11.48 -45.25 -67.74
N ALA A 480 -11.57 -45.34 -66.41
CA ALA A 480 -11.49 -46.61 -65.66
C ALA A 480 -12.86 -47.12 -65.16
N ALA A 481 -13.83 -46.22 -64.94
CA ALA A 481 -15.15 -46.54 -64.37
C ALA A 481 -16.16 -47.08 -65.40
N ALA A 482 -15.88 -47.00 -66.71
CA ALA A 482 -16.69 -47.65 -67.73
C ALA A 482 -16.50 -49.19 -67.79
N ALA A 483 -15.59 -49.77 -67.00
CA ALA A 483 -15.23 -51.19 -67.12
C ALA A 483 -15.92 -52.14 -66.12
N LEU A 484 -16.43 -51.69 -64.97
CA LEU A 484 -17.00 -52.61 -63.96
C LEU A 484 -18.14 -51.96 -63.18
N GLY A 485 -19.37 -52.26 -63.59
CA GLY A 485 -20.57 -51.91 -62.84
C GLY A 485 -20.70 -52.68 -61.54
N ALA A 486 -21.38 -52.09 -60.55
CA ALA A 486 -22.52 -52.68 -59.85
C ALA A 486 -22.82 -51.99 -58.50
N GLN A 487 -24.12 -51.72 -58.31
CA GLN A 487 -24.91 -51.83 -57.06
C GLN A 487 -25.04 -50.63 -56.09
N HIS A 488 -26.26 -50.08 -56.12
CA HIS A 488 -26.98 -49.30 -55.08
C HIS A 488 -27.29 -50.15 -53.83
N PRO A 489 -27.46 -49.53 -52.64
CA PRO A 489 -28.71 -49.71 -51.85
C PRO A 489 -29.13 -48.45 -51.05
N THR A 490 -30.37 -47.93 -51.13
CA THR A 490 -31.61 -48.18 -50.33
C THR A 490 -31.60 -47.80 -48.83
N MET A 491 -32.63 -47.02 -48.47
CA MET A 491 -33.01 -46.45 -47.16
C MET A 491 -33.33 -47.45 -46.03
N LYS A 492 -33.24 -46.98 -44.78
CA LYS A 492 -34.06 -47.46 -43.64
C LYS A 492 -34.40 -46.32 -42.67
N VAL A 493 -35.68 -46.21 -42.33
CA VAL A 493 -36.32 -45.32 -41.34
C VAL A 493 -36.92 -46.21 -40.23
N ASP A 494 -36.76 -45.79 -38.98
CA ASP A 494 -37.63 -46.02 -37.80
C ASP A 494 -37.09 -45.09 -36.68
N GLY A 495 -37.84 -44.40 -35.83
CA GLY A 495 -39.24 -44.51 -35.44
C GLY A 495 -39.34 -44.83 -33.93
N GLY A 496 -39.54 -43.84 -33.06
CA GLY A 496 -39.82 -44.08 -31.62
C GLY A 496 -39.68 -42.83 -30.73
N GLY A 497 -40.80 -42.19 -30.40
CA GLY A 497 -40.89 -41.07 -29.46
C GLY A 497 -41.24 -41.47 -28.03
N HIS A 498 -41.19 -40.48 -27.12
CA HIS A 498 -42.01 -40.21 -25.91
C HIS A 498 -41.39 -38.91 -25.31
N ASP A 499 -42.01 -37.74 -25.22
CA ASP A 499 -43.26 -37.27 -24.59
C ASP A 499 -42.97 -36.41 -23.33
N GLY A 500 -43.70 -35.29 -23.18
CA GLY A 500 -43.76 -34.39 -22.00
C GLY A 500 -42.61 -33.38 -21.84
N SER A 501 -42.62 -32.15 -22.37
CA SER A 501 -43.58 -31.03 -22.29
C SER A 501 -43.62 -30.28 -20.92
N HIS A 502 -43.35 -28.97 -21.03
CA HIS A 502 -43.71 -27.83 -20.14
C HIS A 502 -43.11 -27.74 -18.72
N ALA A 503 -42.91 -26.57 -18.12
CA ALA A 503 -42.76 -25.17 -18.52
C ALA A 503 -42.44 -24.38 -17.23
N ARG A 504 -41.95 -23.16 -17.41
CA ARG A 504 -41.60 -22.13 -16.41
C ARG A 504 -42.78 -21.70 -15.50
N HIS A 505 -42.42 -20.96 -14.44
CA HIS A 505 -43.07 -19.79 -13.76
C HIS A 505 -42.98 -19.94 -12.21
N SER A 506 -42.25 -19.10 -11.49
CA SER A 506 -42.63 -17.76 -10.95
C SER A 506 -43.86 -17.75 -10.03
N ARG A 507 -43.66 -17.49 -8.72
CA ARG A 507 -44.30 -16.38 -7.97
C ARG A 507 -43.99 -16.38 -6.45
N ASN A 508 -44.01 -15.16 -5.93
CA ASN A 508 -44.04 -14.70 -4.53
C ASN A 508 -45.14 -15.34 -3.65
N GLY A 509 -44.99 -15.21 -2.32
CA GLY A 509 -46.14 -15.05 -1.42
C GLY A 509 -45.96 -15.56 0.02
N ASP A 510 -45.69 -14.62 0.93
CA ASP A 510 -46.28 -14.44 2.27
C ASP A 510 -46.23 -15.47 3.43
N ARG A 511 -45.90 -14.87 4.58
CA ARG A 511 -46.04 -15.26 6.01
C ARG A 511 -47.52 -15.54 6.41
N PRO A 512 -47.88 -16.21 7.54
CA PRO A 512 -47.55 -15.72 8.90
C PRO A 512 -47.56 -16.67 10.13
N ARG A 513 -46.96 -16.14 11.21
CA ARG A 513 -47.29 -16.17 12.67
C ARG A 513 -47.53 -17.48 13.46
N GLY A 514 -46.81 -17.57 14.59
CA GLY A 514 -47.09 -18.37 15.80
C GLY A 514 -45.83 -19.15 16.21
N GLY A 515 -45.25 -19.08 17.41
CA GLY A 515 -45.64 -18.49 18.69
C GLY A 515 -45.19 -19.45 19.80
N ALA A 516 -44.32 -18.98 20.70
CA ALA A 516 -43.89 -19.58 21.98
C ALA A 516 -43.01 -20.85 21.90
N ALA A 517 -42.12 -21.17 22.84
CA ALA A 517 -41.38 -20.48 23.90
C ALA A 517 -40.50 -21.58 24.53
N ALA A 518 -39.20 -21.36 24.73
CA ALA A 518 -38.41 -22.11 25.72
C ALA A 518 -37.10 -21.39 26.03
N ASN A 519 -36.95 -21.04 27.30
CA ASN A 519 -35.80 -20.44 27.96
C ASN A 519 -34.50 -21.24 27.76
N THR A 520 -33.42 -20.53 27.43
CA THR A 520 -32.11 -20.77 28.05
C THR A 520 -31.40 -19.43 28.22
N THR A 521 -31.13 -19.09 29.47
CA THR A 521 -30.37 -17.92 29.94
C THR A 521 -28.94 -17.94 29.40
N GLY A 522 -28.64 -17.07 28.45
CA GLY A 522 -27.29 -16.67 28.09
C GLY A 522 -27.18 -15.17 28.27
N ALA A 523 -26.42 -14.74 29.28
CA ALA A 523 -26.18 -13.33 29.56
C ALA A 523 -25.62 -12.64 28.32
N LEU A 524 -26.38 -11.70 27.76
CA LEU A 524 -25.88 -10.75 26.78
C LEU A 524 -24.87 -9.85 27.48
N LEU A 525 -23.58 -10.18 27.33
CA LEU A 525 -22.49 -9.25 27.60
C LEU A 525 -22.62 -8.08 26.63
N ARG A 526 -23.38 -7.06 27.04
CA ARG A 526 -23.40 -5.75 26.38
C ARG A 526 -22.07 -5.08 26.74
N PRO A 527 -21.14 -4.85 25.79
CA PRO A 527 -19.91 -4.16 26.12
C PRO A 527 -20.25 -2.72 26.51
N THR A 528 -19.96 -2.34 27.75
CA THR A 528 -19.95 -0.94 28.16
C THR A 528 -18.89 -0.19 27.34
N PRO A 529 -19.21 1.00 26.79
CA PRO A 529 -18.21 1.79 26.10
C PRO A 529 -17.12 2.22 27.10
N PRO A 530 -15.83 2.08 26.76
CA PRO A 530 -14.72 2.45 27.62
C PRO A 530 -14.74 3.94 27.96
N ALA A 531 -14.34 4.29 29.19
CA ALA A 531 -14.23 5.66 29.67
C ALA A 531 -12.96 6.33 29.10
N ALA A 532 -12.85 7.66 29.20
CA ALA A 532 -11.67 8.40 28.74
C ALA A 532 -10.36 7.92 29.42
N GLU A 533 -10.47 7.39 30.64
CA GLU A 533 -9.36 6.85 31.44
C GLU A 533 -8.84 5.49 30.90
N ASP A 534 -9.67 4.69 30.21
CA ASP A 534 -9.29 3.36 29.69
C ASP A 534 -8.32 3.42 28.48
N PHE A 535 -8.09 4.61 27.92
CA PHE A 535 -7.16 4.83 26.82
C PHE A 535 -5.80 5.36 27.27
N ASN A 536 -5.64 5.67 28.56
CA ASN A 536 -4.42 6.28 29.08
C ASN A 536 -3.42 5.26 29.64
N ASP A 537 -3.81 3.99 29.74
CA ASP A 537 -3.05 2.97 30.46
C ASP A 537 -3.11 1.62 29.72
N SER A 538 -2.39 1.47 28.59
CA SER A 538 -2.01 0.15 28.06
C SER A 538 -0.96 0.23 26.93
N ASP A 539 0.27 0.61 27.29
CA ASP A 539 1.51 0.19 26.57
C ASP A 539 2.02 -1.17 27.09
N ASN A 540 1.20 -1.91 27.84
CA ASN A 540 1.54 -3.21 28.37
C ASN A 540 0.70 -4.29 27.69
N ASP A 541 1.09 -4.62 26.45
CA ASP A 541 0.61 -5.81 25.76
C ASP A 541 1.17 -7.06 26.46
N GLU A 542 0.50 -7.54 27.51
CA GLU A 542 0.60 -8.97 27.83
C GLU A 542 0.05 -9.77 26.64
N PRO A 543 0.79 -10.76 26.12
CA PRO A 543 0.31 -11.57 25.02
C PRO A 543 -0.82 -12.48 25.51
N GLN A 544 -2.05 -11.98 25.43
CA GLN A 544 -3.26 -12.76 25.59
C GLN A 544 -3.20 -13.95 24.61
N GLN A 545 -3.34 -15.12 25.20
CA GLN A 545 -3.06 -16.44 24.66
C GLN A 545 -4.07 -16.86 23.57
N ASP A 546 -4.08 -16.18 22.42
CA ASP A 546 -4.94 -16.52 21.26
C ASP A 546 -4.21 -17.32 20.16
N ASP A 547 -2.97 -17.76 20.43
CA ASP A 547 -2.11 -18.44 19.43
C ASP A 547 -2.51 -19.92 19.16
N VAL A 548 -3.63 -20.40 19.70
CA VAL A 548 -4.04 -21.81 19.56
C VAL A 548 -4.77 -22.10 18.24
N LEU A 549 -5.25 -21.09 17.50
CA LEU A 549 -6.10 -21.33 16.32
C LEU A 549 -5.76 -20.47 15.10
N ARG A 550 -4.46 -20.24 14.82
CA ARG A 550 -4.06 -19.75 13.50
C ARG A 550 -4.17 -20.89 12.46
N PRO A 551 -5.01 -20.75 11.41
CA PRO A 551 -5.02 -21.71 10.32
C PRO A 551 -3.67 -21.67 9.60
N CYS A 552 -2.93 -22.77 9.67
CA CYS A 552 -1.63 -22.91 9.02
C CYS A 552 -1.82 -23.05 7.50
N LYS A 553 -0.92 -22.48 6.70
CA LYS A 553 -0.93 -22.71 5.25
C LYS A 553 -0.61 -24.17 4.96
N ILE A 554 -1.11 -24.72 3.86
CA ILE A 554 -0.82 -26.11 3.43
C ILE A 554 0.69 -26.38 3.35
N SER A 555 1.50 -25.38 2.97
CA SER A 555 2.96 -25.44 3.01
C SER A 555 3.50 -25.81 4.39
N ASP A 556 2.94 -25.22 5.44
CA ASP A 556 3.41 -25.35 6.82
C ASP A 556 2.99 -26.70 7.40
N ILE A 557 1.83 -27.22 6.96
CA ILE A 557 1.37 -28.58 7.31
C ILE A 557 2.21 -29.64 6.58
N GLN A 558 2.52 -29.43 5.29
CA GLN A 558 3.38 -30.31 4.51
C GLN A 558 4.81 -30.35 5.07
N GLU A 559 5.35 -29.21 5.48
CA GLU A 559 6.67 -29.10 6.11
C GLU A 559 6.70 -29.77 7.49
N LYS A 560 5.70 -29.53 8.34
CA LYS A 560 5.57 -30.21 9.64
C LYS A 560 5.40 -31.72 9.47
N THR A 561 4.67 -32.17 8.46
CA THR A 561 4.48 -33.60 8.14
C THR A 561 5.77 -34.22 7.63
N ALA A 562 6.50 -33.56 6.73
CA ALA A 562 7.81 -34.01 6.26
C ALA A 562 8.82 -34.10 7.41
N ALA A 563 8.85 -33.12 8.31
CA ALA A 563 9.69 -33.11 9.50
C ALA A 563 9.31 -34.22 10.51
N ALA A 564 8.02 -34.54 10.66
CA ALA A 564 7.56 -35.63 11.52
C ALA A 564 7.92 -37.02 10.93
N VAL A 565 7.84 -37.18 9.61
CA VAL A 565 8.26 -38.41 8.91
C VAL A 565 9.78 -38.59 8.97
N GLY A 566 10.55 -37.50 8.82
CA GLY A 566 12.00 -37.50 9.01
C GLY A 566 12.39 -37.96 10.42
N ARG A 567 11.77 -37.40 11.45
CA ARG A 567 12.01 -37.78 12.86
C ARG A 567 11.61 -39.23 13.18
N ARG A 568 10.57 -39.77 12.53
CA ARG A 568 10.20 -41.20 12.66
C ARG A 568 11.22 -42.13 12.00
N LYS A 569 11.72 -41.78 10.82
CA LYS A 569 12.79 -42.55 10.15
C LYS A 569 14.08 -42.54 10.95
N GLU A 570 14.43 -41.39 11.53
CA GLU A 570 15.64 -41.24 12.36
C GLU A 570 15.53 -42.02 13.69
N LYS A 571 14.36 -42.04 14.34
CA LYS A 571 14.09 -42.92 15.49
C LYS A 571 14.16 -44.42 15.13
N GLN A 572 13.69 -44.82 13.95
CA GLN A 572 13.79 -46.23 13.51
C GLN A 572 15.22 -46.65 13.17
N ILE A 573 16.04 -45.75 12.63
CA ILE A 573 17.47 -46.01 12.37
C ILE A 573 18.23 -46.11 13.69
N ARG A 574 17.93 -45.24 14.67
CA ARG A 574 18.54 -45.27 16.00
C ARG A 574 18.11 -46.47 16.86
N ALA A 575 16.97 -47.09 16.57
CA ALA A 575 16.51 -48.31 17.24
C ALA A 575 17.05 -49.61 16.58
N LYS A 576 17.72 -49.52 15.43
CA LYS A 576 18.34 -50.65 14.71
C LYS A 576 19.88 -50.66 14.77
N ARG A 577 20.49 -49.63 15.37
CA ARG A 577 21.86 -49.63 15.86
C ARG A 577 21.82 -49.94 17.35
#